data_AF-A0A0N7ZKS5-F1
#
_entry.id   AF-A0A0N7ZKS5-F1
#
_cell.length_a   1.000
_cell.length_b   1.000
_cell.length_c   1.000
_cell.angle_alpha   90.00
_cell.angle_beta   90.00
_cell.angle_gamma   90.00
#
_symmetry.space_group_name_H-M   'P 1'
#
loop_
_entity.id
_entity.type
_entity.pdbx_description
1 polymer ?
#
loop_
_entity_poly.entity_id
_entity_poly.type
_entity_poly.pdbx_seq_one_letter_code
_entity_poly.pdbx_strand_id
1 'polypeptide(L)'
;MGRMKWFNLFVTLSILAIQSASAIQWLALSRSSAVASAIGTPFICDQLAETLDTKQVQFCKKHPGFMMSVQTGASRAIDECKFQFRTRRWNCSTLDETAAAATNGRQLPTIVPLAGMPQASTRSKKKTAKVSRDLYSNVTRSDGPYKAKPPKPRKTASSPFGPNPVVPGGTREAAFVHAISAAGVAHALTRACSAGELDDCGCDRTVRGASPEGFQWAGCSDNVHFGTSFSRTFVDAREHRFSKRKPKANLNGTAAVQQQMQIWRALMNLHNNEAGRKIIEKSMRIECKCHGVSGSCELRTCWKAMPSFREVSDDPTCVQLDN
;
A
#
# COMPACT_ATOMS: atom_id res chain seq x y z
N MET A 1 42.52 -23.71 19.36
CA MET A 1 41.37 -23.14 20.13
C MET A 1 40.97 -21.70 19.74
N GLY A 2 41.40 -21.14 18.59
CA GLY A 2 41.13 -19.73 18.24
C GLY A 2 39.97 -19.44 17.27
N ARG A 3 39.54 -20.39 16.43
CA ARG A 3 38.54 -20.11 15.35
C ARG A 3 37.09 -19.96 15.83
N MET A 4 36.72 -20.56 16.96
CA MET A 4 35.32 -20.60 17.42
C MET A 4 34.87 -19.27 18.06
N LYS A 5 35.81 -18.47 18.59
CA LYS A 5 35.52 -17.15 19.17
C LYS A 5 35.22 -16.11 18.08
N TRP A 6 35.94 -16.15 16.96
CA TRP A 6 35.69 -15.27 15.82
C TRP A 6 34.40 -15.61 15.07
N PHE A 7 34.06 -16.89 14.95
CA PHE A 7 32.78 -17.32 14.35
C PHE A 7 31.58 -16.85 15.19
N ASN A 8 31.64 -17.00 16.51
CA ASN A 8 30.59 -16.49 17.40
C ASN A 8 30.53 -14.96 17.45
N LEU A 9 31.67 -14.26 17.33
CA LEU A 9 31.70 -12.79 17.25
C LEU A 9 31.13 -12.28 15.91
N PHE A 10 31.44 -12.94 14.79
CA PHE A 10 30.86 -12.65 13.48
C PHE A 10 29.37 -12.94 13.41
N VAL A 11 28.92 -14.07 13.98
CA VAL A 11 27.50 -14.44 14.03
C VAL A 11 26.72 -13.47 14.93
N THR A 12 27.26 -13.04 16.07
CA THR A 12 26.60 -12.06 16.96
C THR A 12 26.61 -10.63 16.39
N LEU A 13 27.69 -10.19 15.74
CA LEU A 13 27.73 -8.91 14.99
C LEU A 13 26.77 -8.92 13.80
N SER A 14 26.65 -10.04 13.09
CA SER A 14 25.68 -10.20 12.01
C SER A 14 24.24 -10.20 12.55
N ILE A 15 23.97 -10.85 13.68
CA ILE A 15 22.65 -10.84 14.33
C ILE A 15 22.26 -9.45 14.88
N LEU A 16 23.24 -8.66 15.35
CA LEU A 16 23.01 -7.28 15.80
C LEU A 16 22.68 -6.32 14.65
N ALA A 17 23.19 -6.57 13.43
CA ALA A 17 22.89 -5.79 12.24
C ALA A 17 21.50 -6.08 11.61
N ILE A 18 20.85 -7.19 11.97
CA ILE A 18 19.65 -7.72 11.28
C ILE A 18 18.31 -7.08 11.72
N GLN A 19 18.28 -6.19 12.72
CA GLN A 19 17.00 -5.78 13.34
C GLN A 19 16.31 -4.51 12.82
N SER A 20 16.55 -4.06 11.59
CA SER A 20 15.79 -2.93 11.05
C SER A 20 15.67 -2.94 9.54
N ALA A 21 14.66 -3.64 8.98
CA ALA A 21 14.42 -3.57 7.54
C ALA A 21 13.02 -4.00 7.02
N SER A 22 11.92 -3.98 7.80
CA SER A 22 10.61 -4.47 7.28
C SER A 22 9.44 -3.47 7.31
N ALA A 23 9.66 -2.19 7.65
CA ALA A 23 8.57 -1.21 7.77
C ALA A 23 7.85 -0.92 6.44
N ILE A 24 8.53 -1.12 5.32
CA ILE A 24 8.05 -0.79 3.97
C ILE A 24 8.01 -2.03 3.07
N GLN A 25 8.03 -3.24 3.64
CA GLN A 25 8.10 -4.49 2.88
C GLN A 25 6.90 -4.68 1.93
N TRP A 26 5.76 -4.07 2.23
CA TRP A 26 4.57 -4.09 1.38
C TRP A 26 4.74 -3.34 0.03
N LEU A 27 5.75 -2.46 -0.12
CA LEU A 27 6.03 -1.81 -1.42
C LEU A 27 6.41 -2.82 -2.50
N ALA A 28 6.83 -4.03 -2.12
CA ALA A 28 7.03 -5.13 -3.05
C ALA A 28 5.77 -5.47 -3.87
N LEU A 29 4.57 -5.11 -3.40
CA LEU A 29 3.35 -5.22 -4.19
C LEU A 29 3.45 -4.51 -5.55
N SER A 30 4.23 -3.43 -5.65
CA SER A 30 4.48 -2.72 -6.92
C SER A 30 4.97 -3.64 -8.05
N ARG A 31 5.67 -4.74 -7.71
CA ARG A 31 6.21 -5.71 -8.67
C ARG A 31 5.49 -7.06 -8.68
N SER A 32 4.44 -7.21 -7.88
CA SER A 32 3.68 -8.47 -7.79
C SER A 32 2.75 -8.65 -8.99
N SER A 33 3.12 -9.56 -9.91
CA SER A 33 2.24 -9.97 -11.03
C SER A 33 0.95 -10.66 -10.57
N ALA A 34 0.97 -11.30 -9.39
CA ALA A 34 -0.20 -11.94 -8.80
C ALA A 34 -1.37 -10.98 -8.50
N VAL A 35 -1.07 -9.70 -8.25
CA VAL A 35 -2.11 -8.67 -8.03
C VAL A 35 -2.70 -8.24 -9.36
N ALA A 36 -1.86 -8.05 -10.39
CA ALA A 36 -2.27 -7.64 -11.74
C ALA A 36 -3.18 -8.67 -12.45
N SER A 37 -3.00 -9.96 -12.19
CA SER A 37 -3.74 -11.03 -12.88
C SER A 37 -5.08 -11.39 -12.24
N ALA A 38 -5.46 -10.79 -11.10
CA ALA A 38 -6.62 -11.25 -10.35
C ALA A 38 -7.35 -10.08 -9.68
N ILE A 39 -8.32 -9.54 -10.40
CA ILE A 39 -9.20 -8.46 -9.91
C ILE A 39 -10.18 -9.06 -8.90
N GLY A 40 -10.16 -8.56 -7.65
CA GLY A 40 -11.25 -8.76 -6.69
C GLY A 40 -11.36 -10.14 -6.02
N THR A 41 -10.38 -11.05 -6.16
CA THR A 41 -10.47 -12.38 -5.50
C THR A 41 -9.75 -12.44 -4.14
N PRO A 42 -10.41 -12.90 -3.05
CA PRO A 42 -9.79 -12.99 -1.73
C PRO A 42 -8.58 -13.95 -1.62
N PHE A 43 -8.48 -14.91 -2.55
CA PHE A 43 -7.43 -15.94 -2.55
C PHE A 43 -6.01 -15.35 -2.72
N ILE A 44 -5.87 -14.24 -3.43
CA ILE A 44 -4.58 -13.57 -3.65
C ILE A 44 -4.00 -13.08 -2.33
N CYS A 45 -4.85 -12.66 -1.39
CA CYS A 45 -4.40 -12.13 -0.11
C CYS A 45 -3.63 -13.15 0.72
N ASP A 46 -3.93 -14.44 0.56
CA ASP A 46 -3.17 -15.52 1.19
C ASP A 46 -1.79 -15.70 0.53
N GLN A 47 -1.71 -15.53 -0.79
CA GLN A 47 -0.43 -15.52 -1.50
C GLN A 47 0.44 -14.34 -1.08
N LEU A 48 -0.17 -13.19 -0.73
CA LEU A 48 0.54 -12.00 -0.27
C LEU A 48 0.99 -12.07 1.19
N ALA A 49 0.66 -13.12 1.94
CA ALA A 49 0.94 -13.20 3.38
C ALA A 49 2.42 -13.23 3.76
N GLU A 50 3.32 -13.51 2.82
CA GLU A 50 4.78 -13.43 3.02
C GLU A 50 5.31 -11.99 2.86
N THR A 51 4.58 -11.16 2.13
CA THR A 51 4.92 -9.75 1.85
C THR A 51 4.20 -8.79 2.79
N LEU A 52 2.95 -9.13 3.14
CA LEU A 52 2.06 -8.31 3.95
C LEU A 52 2.05 -8.75 5.41
N ASP A 53 1.98 -7.77 6.31
CA ASP A 53 1.74 -8.01 7.72
C ASP A 53 0.37 -8.67 7.96
N THR A 54 0.21 -9.45 9.04
CA THR A 54 -1.06 -10.17 9.32
C THR A 54 -2.29 -9.26 9.29
N LYS A 55 -2.17 -8.02 9.78
CA LYS A 55 -3.28 -7.05 9.72
C LYS A 55 -3.55 -6.57 8.30
N GLN A 56 -2.50 -6.39 7.49
CA GLN A 56 -2.61 -6.03 6.08
C GLN A 56 -3.26 -7.17 5.27
N VAL A 57 -2.95 -8.44 5.57
CA VAL A 57 -3.62 -9.60 4.96
C VAL A 57 -5.10 -9.64 5.31
N GLN A 58 -5.46 -9.43 6.58
CA GLN A 58 -6.86 -9.35 6.99
C GLN A 58 -7.60 -8.21 6.27
N PHE A 59 -6.93 -7.06 6.13
CA PHE A 59 -7.45 -5.91 5.42
C PHE A 59 -7.65 -6.22 3.93
N CYS A 60 -6.66 -6.84 3.28
CA CYS A 60 -6.73 -7.32 1.90
C CYS A 60 -7.93 -8.24 1.69
N LYS A 61 -8.12 -9.25 2.57
CA LYS A 61 -9.24 -10.20 2.46
C LYS A 61 -10.61 -9.53 2.57
N LYS A 62 -10.70 -8.47 3.37
CA LYS A 62 -11.93 -7.69 3.53
C LYS A 62 -12.19 -6.76 2.34
N HIS A 63 -11.13 -6.30 1.69
CA HIS A 63 -11.16 -5.25 0.67
C HIS A 63 -10.34 -5.65 -0.58
N PRO A 64 -10.62 -6.81 -1.22
CA PRO A 64 -9.74 -7.35 -2.26
C PRO A 64 -9.70 -6.46 -3.52
N GLY A 65 -10.81 -5.80 -3.88
CA GLY A 65 -10.87 -4.89 -5.03
C GLY A 65 -9.94 -3.67 -4.91
N PHE A 66 -9.64 -3.25 -3.69
CA PHE A 66 -8.80 -2.08 -3.44
C PHE A 66 -7.29 -2.37 -3.60
N MET A 67 -6.89 -3.64 -3.64
CA MET A 67 -5.46 -4.01 -3.64
C MET A 67 -4.74 -3.63 -4.94
N MET A 68 -5.46 -3.55 -6.06
CA MET A 68 -4.93 -3.00 -7.31
C MET A 68 -4.55 -1.52 -7.15
N SER A 69 -5.40 -0.73 -6.50
CA SER A 69 -5.09 0.68 -6.21
C SER A 69 -3.94 0.83 -5.22
N VAL A 70 -3.82 -0.07 -4.24
CA VAL A 70 -2.66 -0.13 -3.33
C VAL A 70 -1.37 -0.41 -4.08
N GLN A 71 -1.38 -1.38 -5.02
CA GLN A 71 -0.24 -1.67 -5.89
C GLN A 71 0.13 -0.46 -6.76
N THR A 72 -0.85 0.16 -7.42
CA THR A 72 -0.64 1.37 -8.22
C THR A 72 -0.05 2.50 -7.39
N GLY A 73 -0.55 2.72 -6.18
CA GLY A 73 -0.02 3.71 -5.24
C GLY A 73 1.43 3.43 -4.84
N ALA A 74 1.78 2.16 -4.58
CA ALA A 74 3.15 1.74 -4.31
C ALA A 74 4.10 2.02 -5.49
N SER A 75 3.68 1.66 -6.71
CA SER A 75 4.47 1.92 -7.92
C SER A 75 4.71 3.41 -8.14
N ARG A 76 3.64 4.21 -8.08
CA ARG A 76 3.74 5.67 -8.24
C ARG A 76 4.68 6.30 -7.20
N ALA A 77 4.63 5.83 -5.95
CA ALA A 77 5.52 6.32 -4.90
C ALA A 77 7.01 6.02 -5.19
N ILE A 78 7.33 4.83 -5.69
CA ILE A 78 8.71 4.46 -6.07
C ILE A 78 9.18 5.30 -7.26
N ASP A 79 8.35 5.43 -8.29
CA ASP A 79 8.68 6.20 -9.50
C ASP A 79 8.91 7.67 -9.17
N GLU A 80 8.09 8.20 -8.25
CA GLU A 80 8.22 9.56 -7.75
C GLU A 80 9.49 9.76 -6.93
N CYS A 81 9.80 8.82 -6.03
CA CYS A 81 11.03 8.85 -5.26
C CYS A 81 12.27 8.87 -6.15
N LYS A 82 12.32 8.00 -7.16
CA LYS A 82 13.41 7.99 -8.15
C LYS A 82 13.50 9.32 -8.90
N PHE A 83 12.37 9.89 -9.28
CA PHE A 83 12.37 11.16 -9.98
C PHE A 83 12.91 12.29 -9.11
N GLN A 84 12.46 12.41 -7.86
CA GLN A 84 12.91 13.46 -6.95
C GLN A 84 14.40 13.34 -6.64
N PHE A 85 14.89 12.11 -6.45
CA PHE A 85 16.28 11.84 -6.10
C PHE A 85 17.17 11.51 -7.32
N ARG A 86 16.71 11.78 -8.56
CA ARG A 86 17.41 11.39 -9.81
C ARG A 86 18.83 11.95 -9.96
N THR A 87 19.10 13.10 -9.35
CA THR A 87 20.41 13.77 -9.38
C THR A 87 21.21 13.60 -8.09
N ARG A 88 20.68 12.88 -7.10
CA ARG A 88 21.31 12.67 -5.79
C ARG A 88 22.15 11.39 -5.79
N ARG A 89 23.09 11.29 -4.84
CA ARG A 89 23.94 10.08 -4.67
C ARG A 89 23.13 8.84 -4.34
N TRP A 90 22.11 8.99 -3.50
CA TRP A 90 21.07 7.98 -3.30
C TRP A 90 19.87 8.38 -4.17
N ASN A 91 19.49 7.51 -5.10
CA ASN A 91 18.49 7.78 -6.14
C ASN A 91 17.28 6.82 -6.07
N CYS A 92 17.04 6.22 -4.91
CA CYS A 92 15.91 5.34 -4.65
C CYS A 92 15.93 3.98 -5.41
N SER A 93 17.03 3.60 -6.06
CA SER A 93 17.17 2.33 -6.79
C SER A 93 17.01 1.08 -5.91
N THR A 94 17.36 1.15 -4.63
CA THR A 94 17.25 0.03 -3.69
C THR A 94 15.79 -0.41 -3.42
N LEU A 95 14.81 0.46 -3.65
CA LEU A 95 13.39 0.11 -3.52
C LEU A 95 12.94 -0.91 -4.57
N ASP A 96 13.52 -0.84 -5.76
CA ASP A 96 13.23 -1.77 -6.86
C ASP A 96 13.82 -3.15 -6.61
N GLU A 97 15.08 -3.19 -6.17
CA GLU A 97 15.80 -4.43 -5.91
C GLU A 97 15.13 -5.22 -4.78
N THR A 98 14.69 -4.53 -3.74
CA THR A 98 13.95 -5.14 -2.63
C THR A 98 12.56 -5.61 -3.04
N ALA A 99 11.85 -4.84 -3.87
CA ALA A 99 10.57 -5.26 -4.44
C ALA A 99 10.72 -6.47 -5.37
N ALA A 100 11.79 -6.57 -6.15
CA ALA A 100 12.09 -7.73 -6.99
C ALA A 100 12.58 -8.94 -6.19
N ALA A 101 13.41 -8.73 -5.16
CA ALA A 101 13.85 -9.80 -4.27
C ALA A 101 12.65 -10.45 -3.55
N ALA A 102 11.65 -9.65 -3.18
CA ALA A 102 10.39 -10.13 -2.60
C ALA A 102 9.54 -11.01 -3.54
N THR A 103 9.71 -10.89 -4.86
CA THR A 103 8.94 -11.65 -5.87
C THR A 103 9.75 -12.75 -6.56
N ASN A 104 11.09 -12.70 -6.55
CA ASN A 104 12.00 -13.66 -7.19
C ASN A 104 11.98 -15.08 -6.59
N GLY A 105 11.20 -15.33 -5.53
CA GLY A 105 10.85 -16.68 -5.07
C GLY A 105 9.66 -17.32 -5.81
N ARG A 106 8.98 -16.61 -6.72
CA ARG A 106 7.76 -17.08 -7.39
C ARG A 106 7.73 -16.72 -8.88
N GLN A 107 8.47 -17.49 -9.68
CA GLN A 107 8.05 -17.71 -11.06
C GLN A 107 6.89 -18.74 -11.02
N LEU A 108 5.64 -18.27 -10.94
CA LEU A 108 4.48 -19.15 -11.22
C LEU A 108 4.36 -19.32 -12.74
N PRO A 109 3.89 -20.48 -13.27
CA PRO A 109 3.88 -20.74 -14.69
C PRO A 109 3.05 -19.68 -15.42
N THR A 110 3.56 -19.21 -16.55
CA THR A 110 2.80 -18.43 -17.52
C THR A 110 1.49 -19.15 -17.83
N ILE A 111 0.35 -18.58 -17.44
CA ILE A 111 -0.94 -19.06 -17.93
C ILE A 111 -0.95 -18.70 -19.43
N VAL A 112 -0.80 -19.72 -20.28
CA VAL A 112 -1.02 -19.59 -21.71
C VAL A 112 -2.48 -19.16 -21.90
N PRO A 113 -2.78 -18.09 -22.65
CA PRO A 113 -4.16 -17.72 -22.89
C PRO A 113 -4.84 -18.87 -23.63
N LEU A 114 -5.97 -19.36 -23.11
CA LEU A 114 -6.84 -20.22 -23.90
C LEU A 114 -7.36 -19.38 -25.08
N ALA A 115 -6.72 -19.56 -26.24
CA ALA A 115 -7.27 -19.11 -27.50
C ALA A 115 -8.56 -19.90 -27.78
N GLY A 116 -9.66 -19.17 -28.02
CA GLY A 116 -10.87 -19.73 -28.60
C GLY A 116 -12.08 -19.76 -27.66
N MET A 117 -12.74 -18.62 -27.49
CA MET A 117 -14.20 -18.58 -27.37
C MET A 117 -14.75 -17.35 -28.12
N PRO A 118 -15.88 -17.48 -28.83
CA PRO A 118 -16.31 -16.53 -29.84
C PRO A 118 -16.93 -15.27 -29.22
N GLN A 119 -16.73 -14.13 -29.90
CA GLN A 119 -17.41 -12.88 -29.56
C GLN A 119 -18.91 -13.00 -29.80
N ALA A 120 -19.72 -12.70 -28.78
CA ALA A 120 -21.16 -12.53 -28.92
C ALA A 120 -21.57 -11.09 -28.57
N SER A 121 -21.73 -10.31 -29.64
CA SER A 121 -22.76 -9.32 -29.91
C SER A 121 -23.43 -8.56 -28.75
N THR A 122 -23.32 -7.24 -28.86
CA THR A 122 -24.13 -6.21 -28.22
C THR A 122 -25.64 -6.48 -28.20
N ARG A 123 -26.30 -6.41 -27.03
CA ARG A 123 -27.66 -5.83 -26.92
C ARG A 123 -28.02 -5.47 -25.47
N SER A 124 -28.35 -4.19 -25.27
CA SER A 124 -28.91 -3.61 -24.06
C SER A 124 -30.28 -4.21 -23.71
N LYS A 125 -30.54 -4.48 -22.41
CA LYS A 125 -31.84 -4.35 -21.74
C LYS A 125 -31.71 -4.49 -20.21
N LYS A 126 -32.09 -3.42 -19.50
CA LYS A 126 -32.40 -3.41 -18.06
C LYS A 126 -33.36 -4.54 -17.70
N LYS A 127 -33.02 -5.37 -16.71
CA LYS A 127 -33.98 -5.98 -15.77
C LYS A 127 -33.26 -6.24 -14.43
N THR A 128 -33.78 -5.60 -13.39
CA THR A 128 -33.54 -5.91 -11.98
C THR A 128 -33.90 -7.37 -11.70
N ALA A 129 -32.96 -8.16 -11.17
CA ALA A 129 -33.23 -9.50 -10.64
C ALA A 129 -32.49 -9.68 -9.32
N LYS A 130 -33.29 -9.90 -8.28
CA LYS A 130 -32.93 -10.29 -6.92
C LYS A 130 -32.29 -11.69 -6.99
N VAL A 131 -30.98 -11.80 -6.75
CA VAL A 131 -30.31 -13.10 -6.75
C VAL A 131 -30.45 -13.73 -5.37
N SER A 132 -31.26 -14.79 -5.35
CA SER A 132 -31.39 -15.73 -4.25
C SER A 132 -30.08 -16.49 -4.09
N ARG A 133 -29.62 -16.54 -2.84
CA ARG A 133 -28.56 -17.40 -2.34
C ARG A 133 -29.07 -18.83 -2.40
N ASP A 134 -28.60 -19.64 -3.35
CA ASP A 134 -28.61 -21.11 -3.32
C ASP A 134 -27.90 -21.64 -4.57
N LEU A 135 -26.60 -21.96 -4.45
CA LEU A 135 -25.93 -23.01 -5.22
C LEU A 135 -24.54 -23.26 -4.60
N TYR A 136 -24.52 -23.93 -3.44
CA TYR A 136 -23.32 -24.55 -2.91
C TYR A 136 -23.71 -25.89 -2.30
N SER A 137 -23.88 -26.88 -3.15
CA SER A 137 -23.91 -28.28 -2.74
C SER A 137 -23.45 -29.14 -3.92
N ASN A 138 -22.31 -29.80 -3.73
CA ASN A 138 -22.01 -31.19 -4.10
C ASN A 138 -20.52 -31.38 -4.40
N VAL A 139 -19.75 -31.76 -3.36
CA VAL A 139 -18.79 -32.87 -3.46
C VAL A 139 -18.78 -33.59 -2.10
N THR A 140 -19.41 -34.76 -2.05
CA THR A 140 -19.36 -35.76 -0.98
C THR A 140 -17.98 -36.44 -0.98
N ARG A 141 -17.26 -36.44 0.15
CA ARG A 141 -17.12 -37.51 1.15
C ARG A 141 -16.51 -38.83 0.63
N SER A 142 -15.25 -39.05 0.98
CA SER A 142 -14.65 -40.38 1.17
C SER A 142 -14.04 -40.43 2.57
N ASP A 143 -14.63 -41.23 3.44
CA ASP A 143 -14.16 -41.51 4.80
C ASP A 143 -12.93 -42.45 4.80
N GLY A 144 -11.92 -42.16 5.63
CA GLY A 144 -10.79 -43.04 5.92
C GLY A 144 -10.04 -42.58 7.18
N PRO A 145 -9.60 -43.47 8.10
CA PRO A 145 -9.32 -43.10 9.49
C PRO A 145 -7.82 -43.00 9.79
N TYR A 146 -7.26 -41.79 9.87
CA TYR A 146 -6.00 -41.55 10.58
C TYR A 146 -6.04 -40.20 11.30
N LYS A 147 -6.13 -40.23 12.63
CA LYS A 147 -5.81 -39.08 13.49
C LYS A 147 -4.30 -38.82 13.42
N ALA A 148 -3.88 -37.89 12.58
CA ALA A 148 -2.57 -37.25 12.69
C ALA A 148 -2.78 -35.76 12.98
N LYS A 149 -2.39 -35.30 14.17
CA LYS A 149 -2.29 -33.86 14.46
C LYS A 149 -1.23 -33.28 13.51
N PRO A 150 -1.53 -32.20 12.76
CA PRO A 150 -0.51 -31.58 11.92
C PRO A 150 0.64 -31.08 12.82
N PRO A 151 1.91 -31.36 12.46
CA PRO A 151 3.03 -30.83 13.23
C PRO A 151 3.01 -29.30 13.15
N LYS A 152 3.09 -28.64 14.31
CA LYS A 152 3.28 -27.19 14.37
C LYS A 152 4.54 -26.84 13.56
N PRO A 153 4.48 -25.93 12.58
CA PRO A 153 5.67 -25.55 11.83
C PRO A 153 6.69 -24.97 12.80
N ARG A 154 7.84 -25.66 12.89
CA ARG A 154 9.03 -25.24 13.63
C ARG A 154 9.52 -23.95 12.96
N LYS A 155 9.47 -22.84 13.69
CA LYS A 155 10.01 -21.54 13.23
C LYS A 155 11.54 -21.66 13.09
N THR A 156 12.02 -22.02 11.92
CA THR A 156 13.40 -21.72 11.51
C THR A 156 13.42 -20.27 11.07
N ALA A 157 13.94 -19.42 11.95
CA ALA A 157 14.19 -18.02 11.68
C ALA A 157 15.34 -17.90 10.68
N SER A 158 14.98 -17.74 9.41
CA SER A 158 15.83 -17.14 8.39
C SER A 158 14.90 -16.49 7.38
N SER A 159 14.75 -15.17 7.48
CA SER A 159 14.09 -14.36 6.46
C SER A 159 14.79 -14.64 5.11
N PRO A 160 14.07 -15.06 4.06
CA PRO A 160 14.65 -15.37 2.75
C PRO A 160 15.10 -14.12 1.96
N PHE A 161 14.92 -12.93 2.52
CA PHE A 161 15.36 -11.68 1.91
C PHE A 161 16.64 -11.21 2.59
N GLY A 162 17.72 -11.16 1.80
CA GLY A 162 19.08 -10.82 2.19
C GLY A 162 19.29 -9.42 2.79
N PRO A 163 20.54 -9.05 3.09
CA PRO A 163 20.91 -8.08 4.15
C PRO A 163 20.85 -6.59 3.78
N ASN A 164 20.23 -6.18 2.67
CA ASN A 164 20.21 -4.77 2.29
C ASN A 164 18.92 -4.07 2.75
N PRO A 165 19.00 -3.09 3.68
CA PRO A 165 17.86 -2.28 4.06
C PRO A 165 17.31 -1.53 2.84
N VAL A 166 15.97 -1.52 2.70
CA VAL A 166 15.22 -0.75 1.70
C VAL A 166 15.65 0.73 1.68
N VAL A 167 15.89 1.30 2.88
CA VAL A 167 16.64 2.53 3.17
C VAL A 167 17.22 2.39 4.59
N PRO A 168 18.44 2.89 4.91
CA PRO A 168 18.93 2.90 6.29
C PRO A 168 17.92 3.60 7.21
N GLY A 169 17.46 2.91 8.26
CA GLY A 169 16.39 3.41 9.12
C GLY A 169 16.81 4.64 9.94
N GLY A 170 15.95 5.66 9.99
CA GLY A 170 16.21 6.91 10.72
C GLY A 170 16.95 7.99 9.93
N THR A 171 16.94 7.90 8.59
CA THR A 171 17.49 8.90 7.67
C THR A 171 16.41 9.81 7.07
N ARG A 172 16.82 10.93 6.46
CA ARG A 172 15.89 11.86 5.77
C ARG A 172 15.23 11.18 4.57
N GLU A 173 16.02 10.40 3.84
CA GLU A 173 15.60 9.58 2.72
C GLU A 173 14.51 8.57 3.14
N ALA A 174 14.67 7.92 4.30
CA ALA A 174 13.66 7.02 4.83
C ALA A 174 12.36 7.76 5.20
N ALA A 175 12.47 8.97 5.75
CA ALA A 175 11.31 9.80 6.06
C ALA A 175 10.51 10.16 4.79
N PHE A 176 11.21 10.55 3.73
CA PHE A 176 10.60 10.83 2.43
C PHE A 176 9.90 9.59 1.85
N VAL A 177 10.55 8.42 1.84
CA VAL A 177 9.94 7.19 1.30
C VAL A 177 8.66 6.82 2.05
N HIS A 178 8.65 6.95 3.38
CA HIS A 178 7.46 6.73 4.20
C HIS A 178 6.32 7.70 3.85
N ALA A 179 6.62 8.99 3.76
CA ALA A 179 5.66 10.02 3.40
C ALA A 179 5.07 9.78 2.00
N ILE A 180 5.91 9.64 0.98
CA ILE A 180 5.45 9.49 -0.41
C ILE A 180 4.74 8.16 -0.64
N SER A 181 5.08 7.08 0.08
CA SER A 181 4.38 5.80 -0.01
C SER A 181 2.97 5.86 0.58
N ALA A 182 2.82 6.50 1.75
CA ALA A 182 1.51 6.69 2.37
C ALA A 182 0.63 7.63 1.53
N ALA A 183 1.24 8.67 0.95
CA ALA A 183 0.60 9.56 -0.01
C ALA A 183 0.17 8.81 -1.28
N GLY A 184 1.06 8.03 -1.89
CA GLY A 184 0.79 7.30 -3.13
C GLY A 184 -0.42 6.36 -3.03
N VAL A 185 -0.57 5.64 -1.92
CA VAL A 185 -1.75 4.79 -1.67
C VAL A 185 -3.02 5.63 -1.54
N ALA A 186 -2.99 6.72 -0.77
CA ALA A 186 -4.15 7.60 -0.62
C ALA A 186 -4.57 8.23 -1.97
N HIS A 187 -3.60 8.71 -2.75
CA HIS A 187 -3.82 9.30 -4.07
C HIS A 187 -4.44 8.31 -5.04
N ALA A 188 -3.84 7.12 -5.19
CA ALA A 188 -4.31 6.10 -6.11
C ALA A 188 -5.75 5.66 -5.79
N LEU A 189 -6.06 5.43 -4.51
CA LEU A 189 -7.39 5.04 -4.08
C LEU A 189 -8.43 6.13 -4.30
N THR A 190 -8.15 7.38 -3.92
CA THR A 190 -9.10 8.47 -4.14
C THR A 190 -9.40 8.65 -5.62
N ARG A 191 -8.39 8.57 -6.49
CA ARG A 191 -8.57 8.67 -7.94
C ARG A 191 -9.39 7.52 -8.51
N ALA A 192 -9.11 6.28 -8.11
CA ALA A 192 -9.87 5.11 -8.56
C ALA A 192 -11.33 5.17 -8.12
N CYS A 193 -11.60 5.62 -6.89
CA CYS A 193 -12.95 5.83 -6.37
C CYS A 193 -13.73 6.87 -7.18
N SER A 194 -13.13 8.02 -7.45
CA SER A 194 -13.79 9.09 -8.22
C SER A 194 -13.97 8.75 -9.69
N ALA A 195 -13.09 7.92 -10.25
CA ALA A 195 -13.22 7.39 -11.60
C ALA A 195 -14.30 6.30 -11.73
N GLY A 196 -14.81 5.79 -10.60
CA GLY A 196 -15.78 4.69 -10.59
C GLY A 196 -15.16 3.33 -10.91
N GLU A 197 -13.85 3.16 -10.69
CA GLU A 197 -13.14 1.89 -10.88
C GLU A 197 -13.35 0.91 -9.72
N LEU A 198 -13.90 1.38 -8.61
CA LEU A 198 -14.07 0.63 -7.36
C LEU A 198 -15.52 0.75 -6.87
N ASP A 199 -16.17 -0.38 -6.59
CA ASP A 199 -17.60 -0.43 -6.25
C ASP A 199 -17.93 0.05 -4.82
N ASP A 200 -16.99 -0.12 -3.89
CA ASP A 200 -17.19 0.13 -2.45
C ASP A 200 -16.84 1.59 -2.02
N CYS A 201 -16.63 2.48 -2.98
CA CYS A 201 -16.35 3.90 -2.73
C CYS A 201 -16.83 4.79 -3.89
N GLY A 202 -16.64 6.10 -3.78
CA GLY A 202 -17.05 7.04 -4.82
C GLY A 202 -16.73 8.50 -4.48
N CYS A 203 -17.39 9.41 -5.21
CA CYS A 203 -17.23 10.85 -5.06
C CYS A 203 -17.57 11.36 -3.65
N ASP A 204 -16.95 12.46 -3.26
CA ASP A 204 -17.32 13.23 -2.07
C ASP A 204 -18.72 13.82 -2.25
N ARG A 205 -19.59 13.39 -1.35
CA ARG A 205 -21.00 13.74 -1.30
C ARG A 205 -21.29 14.85 -0.30
N THR A 206 -20.29 15.45 0.34
CA THR A 206 -20.48 16.53 1.30
C THR A 206 -20.58 17.91 0.64
N VAL A 207 -20.00 18.07 -0.55
CA VAL A 207 -20.03 19.32 -1.34
C VAL A 207 -21.11 19.27 -2.42
N ARG A 208 -22.20 20.01 -2.24
CA ARG A 208 -23.36 20.01 -3.15
C ARG A 208 -24.04 21.39 -3.19
N GLY A 209 -24.81 21.64 -4.25
CA GLY A 209 -25.63 22.84 -4.38
C GLY A 209 -24.83 24.11 -4.65
N ALA A 210 -25.38 25.26 -4.27
CA ALA A 210 -24.74 26.56 -4.48
C ALA A 210 -23.59 26.78 -3.48
N SER A 211 -22.43 27.18 -3.99
CA SER A 211 -21.30 27.65 -3.20
C SER A 211 -21.52 29.12 -2.78
N PRO A 212 -21.04 29.53 -1.58
CA PRO A 212 -20.97 30.94 -1.20
C PRO A 212 -20.20 31.81 -2.20
N GLU A 213 -19.29 31.21 -2.98
CA GLU A 213 -18.47 31.86 -4.00
C GLU A 213 -19.18 32.01 -5.37
N GLY A 214 -20.49 31.75 -5.43
CA GLY A 214 -21.35 32.03 -6.59
C GLY A 214 -21.39 30.96 -7.68
N PHE A 215 -20.67 29.84 -7.52
CA PHE A 215 -20.74 28.70 -8.46
C PHE A 215 -21.61 27.57 -7.92
N GLN A 216 -21.99 26.63 -8.80
CA GLN A 216 -22.71 25.40 -8.40
C GLN A 216 -21.74 24.22 -8.28
N TRP A 217 -21.83 23.46 -7.19
CA TRP A 217 -21.15 22.18 -7.06
C TRP A 217 -21.77 21.15 -8.00
N ALA A 218 -20.97 20.54 -8.86
CA ALA A 218 -21.41 19.48 -9.76
C ALA A 218 -20.25 18.51 -10.07
N GLY A 219 -20.53 17.46 -10.83
CA GLY A 219 -19.54 16.45 -11.19
C GLY A 219 -19.17 15.54 -10.02
N CYS A 220 -17.95 15.00 -10.06
CA CYS A 220 -17.43 14.10 -9.03
C CYS A 220 -16.30 14.81 -8.28
N SER A 221 -16.57 15.22 -7.05
CA SER A 221 -15.51 15.71 -6.16
C SER A 221 -14.71 14.55 -5.60
N ASP A 222 -13.38 14.66 -5.62
CA ASP A 222 -12.47 13.64 -5.11
C ASP A 222 -12.63 13.45 -3.59
N ASN A 223 -12.92 12.23 -3.15
CA ASN A 223 -13.03 11.90 -1.71
C ASN A 223 -11.66 11.58 -1.11
N VAL A 224 -10.86 12.62 -0.87
CA VAL A 224 -9.52 12.48 -0.30
C VAL A 224 -9.51 11.82 1.08
N HIS A 225 -10.51 12.12 1.92
CA HIS A 225 -10.60 11.57 3.27
C HIS A 225 -10.79 10.05 3.28
N PHE A 226 -11.51 9.50 2.29
CA PHE A 226 -11.61 8.05 2.13
C PHE A 226 -10.23 7.43 1.85
N GLY A 227 -9.49 7.98 0.87
CA GLY A 227 -8.16 7.51 0.51
C GLY A 227 -7.15 7.62 1.65
N THR A 228 -7.15 8.74 2.39
CA THR A 228 -6.23 8.95 3.52
C THR A 228 -6.56 8.04 4.70
N SER A 229 -7.85 7.79 4.98
CA SER A 229 -8.31 6.84 6.00
C SER A 229 -7.92 5.40 5.67
N PHE A 230 -8.09 4.98 4.41
CA PHE A 230 -7.64 3.67 3.95
C PHE A 230 -6.12 3.53 4.10
N SER A 231 -5.36 4.50 3.57
CA SER A 231 -3.90 4.52 3.64
C SER A 231 -3.41 4.43 5.09
N ARG A 232 -4.00 5.20 6.01
CA ARG A 232 -3.72 5.13 7.44
C ARG A 232 -3.94 3.72 7.99
N THR A 233 -5.03 3.04 7.63
CA THR A 233 -5.30 1.71 8.17
C THR A 233 -4.35 0.64 7.59
N PHE A 234 -4.04 0.72 6.30
CA PHE A 234 -3.23 -0.29 5.60
C PHE A 234 -1.72 -0.08 5.78
N VAL A 235 -1.20 1.12 5.50
CA VAL A 235 0.24 1.42 5.52
C VAL A 235 0.77 1.42 6.96
N ASP A 236 -0.01 1.91 7.92
CA ASP A 236 0.44 2.03 9.32
C ASP A 236 0.26 0.74 10.13
N ALA A 237 -0.37 -0.30 9.55
CA ALA A 237 -0.75 -1.54 10.23
C ALA A 237 0.43 -2.21 10.97
N ARG A 238 1.59 -2.27 10.31
CA ARG A 238 2.82 -2.81 10.88
C ARG A 238 3.41 -1.88 11.93
N GLU A 239 3.51 -0.59 11.65
CA GLU A 239 4.12 0.38 12.57
C GLU A 239 3.33 0.49 13.88
N HIS A 240 1.99 0.44 13.83
CA HIS A 240 1.15 0.38 15.01
C HIS A 240 1.38 -0.87 15.89
N ARG A 241 1.75 -2.01 15.28
CA ARG A 241 2.10 -3.24 16.03
C ARG A 241 3.39 -3.03 16.83
N PHE A 242 4.37 -2.35 16.25
CA PHE A 242 5.66 -2.09 16.90
C PHE A 242 5.59 -0.95 17.91
N SER A 243 4.89 0.15 17.60
CA SER A 243 4.81 1.31 18.49
C SER A 243 4.07 1.02 19.81
N LYS A 244 3.09 0.11 19.79
CA LYS A 244 2.32 -0.30 20.99
C LYS A 244 2.97 -1.44 21.78
N ARG A 245 4.16 -1.89 21.39
CA ARG A 245 4.82 -3.05 22.01
C ARG A 245 5.34 -2.67 23.40
N LYS A 246 4.86 -3.34 24.45
CA LYS A 246 5.35 -3.10 25.81
C LYS A 246 6.82 -3.54 25.98
N PRO A 247 7.64 -2.79 26.75
CA PRO A 247 8.96 -3.25 27.15
C PRO A 247 8.85 -4.59 27.87
N LYS A 248 9.73 -5.54 27.56
CA LYS A 248 9.78 -6.80 28.32
C LYS A 248 10.53 -6.56 29.63
N ALA A 249 9.93 -6.91 30.76
CA ALA A 249 10.49 -6.67 32.10
C ALA A 249 11.88 -7.31 32.32
N ASN A 250 12.19 -8.40 31.62
CA ASN A 250 13.45 -9.15 31.76
C ASN A 250 14.47 -8.79 30.66
N LEU A 251 14.23 -7.75 29.85
CA LEU A 251 15.19 -7.33 28.84
C LEU A 251 16.23 -6.38 29.47
N ASN A 252 17.51 -6.72 29.32
CA ASN A 252 18.63 -5.92 29.80
C ASN A 252 19.66 -5.68 28.67
N GLY A 253 20.55 -4.72 28.90
CA GLY A 253 21.65 -4.40 28.00
C GLY A 253 21.20 -4.02 26.58
N THR A 254 21.93 -4.50 25.58
CA THR A 254 21.75 -4.15 24.16
C THR A 254 20.38 -4.54 23.61
N ALA A 255 19.78 -5.62 24.11
CA ALA A 255 18.45 -6.07 23.68
C ALA A 255 17.35 -5.07 24.08
N ALA A 256 17.45 -4.46 25.27
CA ALA A 256 16.54 -3.42 25.73
C ALA A 256 16.62 -2.17 24.84
N VAL A 257 17.84 -1.72 24.55
CA VAL A 257 18.10 -0.57 23.67
C VAL A 257 17.57 -0.84 22.25
N GLN A 258 17.79 -2.04 21.72
CA GLN A 258 17.34 -2.42 20.38
C GLN A 258 15.81 -2.46 20.27
N GLN A 259 15.11 -3.00 21.29
CA GLN A 259 13.65 -2.97 21.34
C GLN A 259 13.14 -1.53 21.39
N GLN A 260 13.75 -0.69 22.23
CA GLN A 260 13.36 0.71 22.37
C GLN A 260 13.54 1.47 21.05
N MET A 261 14.65 1.25 20.34
CA MET A 261 14.92 1.86 19.04
C MET A 261 13.90 1.46 17.97
N GLN A 262 13.39 0.21 18.00
CA GLN A 262 12.31 -0.21 17.10
C GLN A 262 10.99 0.54 17.35
N ILE A 263 10.66 0.84 18.61
CA ILE A 263 9.47 1.61 18.97
C ILE A 263 9.60 3.05 18.45
N TRP A 264 10.74 3.69 18.67
CA TRP A 264 11.01 5.05 18.18
C TRP A 264 10.95 5.16 16.67
N ARG A 265 11.55 4.20 15.96
CA ARG A 265 11.46 4.13 14.49
C ARG A 265 10.01 3.99 14.02
N ALA A 266 9.22 3.12 14.65
CA ALA A 266 7.82 2.96 14.30
C ALA A 266 7.01 4.25 14.53
N LEU A 267 7.29 4.99 15.61
CA LEU A 267 6.66 6.30 15.86
C LEU A 267 7.05 7.34 14.81
N MET A 268 8.33 7.40 14.43
CA MET A 268 8.77 8.30 13.35
C MET A 268 8.13 7.93 12.02
N ASN A 269 8.07 6.64 11.69
CA ASN A 269 7.43 6.17 10.46
C ASN A 269 5.93 6.53 10.43
N LEU A 270 5.21 6.39 11.54
CA LEU A 270 3.81 6.83 11.66
C LEU A 270 3.66 8.34 11.42
N HIS A 271 4.57 9.14 11.97
CA HIS A 271 4.60 10.58 11.75
C HIS A 271 4.83 10.92 10.26
N ASN A 272 5.82 10.30 9.64
CA ASN A 272 6.17 10.54 8.23
C ASN A 272 5.03 10.10 7.29
N ASN A 273 4.43 8.94 7.54
CA ASN A 273 3.26 8.47 6.79
C ASN A 273 2.10 9.48 6.89
N GLU A 274 1.86 10.04 8.08
CA GLU A 274 0.82 11.04 8.30
C GLU A 274 1.13 12.37 7.62
N ALA A 275 2.39 12.79 7.63
CA ALA A 275 2.83 13.98 6.91
C ALA A 275 2.51 13.87 5.41
N GLY A 276 2.84 12.74 4.78
CA GLY A 276 2.51 12.51 3.36
C GLY A 276 1.01 12.54 3.05
N ARG A 277 0.18 11.95 3.91
CA ARG A 277 -1.29 12.00 3.75
C ARG A 277 -1.85 13.41 3.88
N LYS A 278 -1.36 14.19 4.83
CA LYS A 278 -1.80 15.58 5.05
C LYS A 278 -1.49 16.49 3.88
N ILE A 279 -0.40 16.24 3.16
CA ILE A 279 -0.04 17.04 1.98
C ILE A 279 -1.12 16.88 0.91
N ILE A 280 -1.54 15.64 0.61
CA ILE A 280 -2.65 15.41 -0.33
C ILE A 280 -3.92 16.13 0.11
N GLU A 281 -4.29 16.07 1.39
CA GLU A 281 -5.49 16.75 1.90
C GLU A 281 -5.41 18.27 1.71
N LYS A 282 -4.23 18.85 1.88
CA LYS A 282 -3.99 20.29 1.72
C LYS A 282 -3.89 20.73 0.27
N SER A 283 -3.41 19.87 -0.63
CA SER A 283 -3.23 20.21 -2.05
C SER A 283 -4.52 20.09 -2.86
N MET A 284 -5.64 19.66 -2.27
CA MET A 284 -6.95 19.63 -2.93
C MET A 284 -7.35 21.03 -3.43
N ARG A 285 -7.79 21.12 -4.68
CA ARG A 285 -8.18 22.38 -5.32
C ARG A 285 -9.59 22.34 -5.88
N ILE A 286 -10.20 23.51 -6.05
CA ILE A 286 -11.48 23.65 -6.74
C ILE A 286 -11.19 23.80 -8.23
N GLU A 287 -11.68 22.86 -9.03
CA GLU A 287 -11.63 22.94 -10.50
C GLU A 287 -13.03 23.26 -11.02
N CYS A 288 -13.09 24.12 -12.03
CA CYS A 288 -14.35 24.64 -12.57
C CYS A 288 -14.42 24.46 -14.08
N LYS A 289 -15.64 24.20 -14.57
CA LYS A 289 -16.01 24.32 -15.98
C LYS A 289 -16.96 25.49 -16.16
N CYS A 290 -16.60 26.38 -17.08
CA CYS A 290 -17.41 27.53 -17.46
C CYS A 290 -18.38 27.16 -18.59
N HIS A 291 -19.60 27.70 -18.53
CA HIS A 291 -20.70 27.37 -19.45
C HIS A 291 -21.29 28.60 -20.15
N GLY A 292 -20.69 29.79 -19.98
CA GLY A 292 -21.18 31.01 -20.61
C GLY A 292 -20.89 31.10 -22.11
N VAL A 293 -21.68 31.92 -22.81
CA VAL A 293 -21.51 32.20 -24.25
C VAL A 293 -20.11 32.76 -24.50
N SER A 294 -19.48 32.31 -25.59
CA SER A 294 -18.12 32.72 -25.98
C SER A 294 -17.03 32.48 -24.92
N GLY A 295 -17.23 31.50 -24.02
CA GLY A 295 -16.26 31.17 -22.97
C GLY A 295 -16.39 32.00 -21.68
N SER A 296 -17.48 32.75 -21.52
CA SER A 296 -17.77 33.44 -20.25
C SER A 296 -17.88 32.45 -19.08
N CYS A 297 -17.37 32.86 -17.92
CA CYS A 297 -17.37 32.09 -16.67
C CYS A 297 -18.39 32.56 -15.63
N GLU A 298 -19.34 33.42 -16.03
CA GLU A 298 -20.41 33.91 -15.15
C GLU A 298 -21.25 32.75 -14.60
N LEU A 299 -21.61 31.79 -15.45
CA LEU A 299 -22.14 30.49 -15.03
C LEU A 299 -21.03 29.44 -15.08
N ARG A 300 -20.69 28.88 -13.93
CA ARG A 300 -19.70 27.80 -13.82
C ARG A 300 -20.14 26.74 -12.81
N THR A 301 -19.72 25.52 -13.09
CA THR A 301 -19.85 24.39 -12.17
C THR A 301 -18.49 23.92 -11.73
N CYS A 302 -18.32 23.62 -10.44
CA CYS A 302 -17.02 23.22 -9.90
C CYS A 302 -17.09 21.94 -9.08
N TRP A 303 -15.93 21.29 -8.92
CA TRP A 303 -15.71 20.12 -8.09
C TRP A 303 -14.37 20.24 -7.35
N LYS A 304 -14.22 19.52 -6.23
CA LYS A 304 -12.92 19.38 -5.59
C LYS A 304 -12.12 18.32 -6.34
N ALA A 305 -10.94 18.66 -6.82
CA ALA A 305 -10.03 17.75 -7.52
C ALA A 305 -8.72 17.64 -6.77
N MET A 306 -8.21 16.41 -6.70
CA MET A 306 -6.85 16.14 -6.28
C MET A 306 -5.89 16.47 -7.42
N PRO A 307 -4.78 17.18 -7.15
CA PRO A 307 -3.78 17.47 -8.16
C PRO A 307 -3.08 16.19 -8.63
N SER A 308 -2.23 16.34 -9.65
CA SER A 308 -1.38 15.25 -10.10
C SER A 308 -0.44 14.81 -8.98
N PHE A 309 -0.02 13.54 -9.00
CA PHE A 309 0.86 13.03 -7.94
C PHE A 309 2.23 13.72 -7.92
N ARG A 310 2.68 14.22 -9.09
CA ARG A 310 3.89 15.05 -9.22
C ARG A 310 3.75 16.40 -8.49
N GLU A 311 2.62 17.09 -8.65
CA GLU A 311 2.40 18.35 -7.94
C GLU A 311 2.36 18.14 -6.41
N VAL A 312 1.83 17.01 -5.95
CA VAL A 312 1.83 16.65 -4.51
C VAL A 312 3.25 16.39 -4.00
N SER A 313 4.08 15.72 -4.79
CA SER A 313 5.45 15.37 -4.38
C SER A 313 6.42 16.54 -4.46
N ASP A 314 6.20 17.47 -5.39
CA ASP A 314 6.95 18.72 -5.53
C ASP A 314 6.62 19.75 -4.42
N ASP A 315 5.57 19.51 -3.62
CA ASP A 315 5.18 20.40 -2.52
C ASP A 315 6.37 20.65 -1.57
N PRO A 316 6.71 21.91 -1.25
CA PRO A 316 7.84 22.22 -0.38
C PRO A 316 7.76 21.56 0.99
N THR A 317 6.59 21.18 1.49
CA THR A 317 6.44 20.45 2.75
C THR A 317 6.80 18.96 2.64
N CYS A 318 6.69 18.37 1.45
CA CYS A 318 7.26 17.05 1.11
C CYS A 318 8.79 17.17 0.99
N VAL A 319 9.26 18.25 0.35
CA VAL A 319 10.69 18.52 0.09
C VAL A 319 11.42 19.03 1.34
N GLN A 320 10.75 19.69 2.30
CA GLN A 320 11.36 20.23 3.53
C GLN A 320 11.70 19.15 4.56
N LEU A 321 11.36 17.88 4.31
CA LEU A 321 12.03 16.77 4.98
C LEU A 321 13.54 16.69 4.61
N ASP A 322 13.97 17.43 3.57
CA ASP A 322 15.36 17.50 3.10
C ASP A 322 16.20 18.67 3.62
N ASN A 323 15.62 19.70 4.28
CA ASN A 323 16.38 20.87 4.78
C ASN A 323 16.59 20.83 6.30
#